data_AF-A0A956INQ6-F1
#
_entry.id   AF-A0A956INQ6-F1
#
_cell.length_a   1.000
_cell.length_b   1.000
_cell.length_c   1.000
_cell.angle_alpha   90.00
_cell.angle_beta   90.00
_cell.angle_gamma   90.00
#
_symmetry.space_group_name_H-M   'P 1'
#
loop_
_entity.id
_entity.type
_entity.pdbx_description
1 polymer ?
#
loop_
_entity_poly.entity_id
_entity_poly.type
_entity_poly.pdbx_seq_one_letter_code
_entity_poly.pdbx_strand_id
1 'polypeptide(L)'
;MTGSDKSSVWLVGLLTLAALWAGSSASRQVSLIWPSGTLPAEVPVLETRLGKNPQDAAAAVELGRTLLAYGQPGQAAASLDWVSPALQTEPQLASLRVQALTQLGEYDRALRLQRSVLATCSNAGCAPTVFARGKAQERLLVELLRVGVTDPDTQPARVALAQLRATRTGRLED
;
A
#
# COMPACT_ATOMS: atom_id res chain seq x y z
N MET A 1 -13.61 72.78 -0.75
CA MET A 1 -14.31 71.51 -1.02
C MET A 1 -13.26 70.49 -1.42
N THR A 2 -12.82 69.67 -0.48
CA THR A 2 -11.80 68.62 -0.67
C THR A 2 -12.51 67.29 -0.88
N GLY A 3 -12.49 66.78 -2.12
CA GLY A 3 -13.00 65.45 -2.47
C GLY A 3 -11.93 64.40 -2.20
N SER A 4 -12.19 63.54 -1.22
CA SER A 4 -11.33 62.42 -0.84
C SER A 4 -11.70 61.20 -1.69
N ASP A 5 -10.78 60.79 -2.58
CA ASP A 5 -10.87 59.59 -3.40
C ASP A 5 -10.82 58.32 -2.52
N LYS A 6 -11.94 57.61 -2.45
CA LYS A 6 -12.09 56.32 -1.73
C LYS A 6 -11.90 55.10 -2.63
N SER A 7 -11.38 55.28 -3.84
CA SER A 7 -11.40 54.25 -4.90
C SER A 7 -10.22 53.27 -4.85
N SER A 8 -9.19 53.51 -4.03
CA SER A 8 -7.89 52.84 -4.18
C SER A 8 -7.65 51.62 -3.28
N VAL A 9 -8.59 51.27 -2.39
CA VAL A 9 -8.37 50.21 -1.38
C VAL A 9 -8.89 48.83 -1.83
N TRP A 10 -9.76 48.75 -2.84
CA TRP A 10 -10.41 47.49 -3.23
C TRP A 10 -9.61 46.62 -4.21
N LEU A 11 -8.57 47.14 -4.87
CA LEU A 11 -7.82 46.39 -5.88
C LEU A 11 -6.68 45.52 -5.32
N VAL A 12 -6.24 45.76 -4.08
CA VAL A 12 -5.14 44.99 -3.47
C VAL A 12 -5.63 43.71 -2.77
N GLY A 13 -6.91 43.64 -2.40
CA GLY A 13 -7.48 42.48 -1.72
C GLY A 13 -7.77 41.25 -2.60
N LEU A 14 -7.90 41.43 -3.92
CA LEU A 14 -8.30 40.35 -4.84
C LEU A 14 -7.13 39.54 -5.42
N LEU A 15 -5.89 40.03 -5.34
CA LEU A 15 -4.72 39.33 -5.88
C LEU A 15 -4.11 38.28 -4.94
N THR A 16 -4.41 38.32 -3.64
CA THR A 16 -3.86 37.34 -2.67
C THR A 16 -4.66 36.04 -2.59
N LEU A 17 -5.93 36.04 -3.02
CA LEU A 17 -6.77 34.83 -3.02
C LEU A 17 -6.49 33.89 -4.21
N ALA A 18 -5.95 34.38 -5.32
CA ALA A 18 -5.61 33.55 -6.48
C ALA A 18 -4.32 32.73 -6.27
N ALA A 19 -3.38 33.22 -5.46
CA ALA A 19 -2.12 32.54 -5.19
C ALA A 19 -2.27 31.28 -4.32
N LEU A 20 -3.32 31.21 -3.50
CA LEU A 20 -3.56 30.06 -2.63
C LEU A 20 -4.18 28.84 -3.34
N TRP A 21 -4.75 29.03 -4.53
CA TRP A 21 -5.35 27.94 -5.31
C TRP A 21 -4.36 27.25 -6.27
N ALA A 22 -3.25 27.92 -6.62
CA ALA A 22 -2.24 27.37 -7.52
C ALA A 22 -1.27 26.38 -6.85
N GLY A 23 -1.23 26.32 -5.51
CA GLY A 23 -0.34 25.42 -4.77
C GLY A 23 -0.89 24.02 -4.51
N SER A 24 -2.19 23.80 -4.71
CA SER A 24 -2.88 22.59 -4.19
C SER A 24 -2.90 21.41 -5.16
N SER A 25 -2.51 21.59 -6.43
CA SER A 25 -2.64 20.56 -7.47
C SER A 25 -1.32 19.93 -7.90
N ALA A 26 -0.22 20.17 -7.18
CA ALA A 26 0.94 19.29 -7.22
C ALA A 26 0.59 17.98 -6.50
N SER A 27 -0.37 17.25 -7.06
CA SER A 27 -0.49 15.81 -6.87
C SER A 27 0.91 15.26 -7.13
N ARG A 28 1.59 14.83 -6.06
CA ARG A 28 2.80 14.04 -6.19
C ARG A 28 2.33 12.78 -6.90
N GLN A 29 2.42 12.77 -8.22
CA GLN A 29 2.55 11.54 -8.97
C GLN A 29 3.85 10.94 -8.46
N VAL A 30 3.76 10.20 -7.36
CA VAL A 30 4.76 9.20 -7.02
C VAL A 30 4.62 8.20 -8.15
N SER A 31 5.35 8.44 -9.23
CA SER A 31 5.61 7.40 -10.19
C SER A 31 6.36 6.36 -9.37
N LEU A 32 5.65 5.30 -9.00
CA LEU A 32 6.23 4.09 -8.44
C LEU A 32 6.95 3.41 -9.60
N ILE A 33 8.02 4.06 -10.10
CA ILE A 33 9.04 3.39 -10.87
C ILE A 33 9.68 2.48 -9.82
N TRP A 34 9.17 1.26 -9.72
CA TRP A 34 9.90 0.19 -9.07
C TRP A 34 11.31 0.23 -9.65
N PRO A 35 12.38 0.13 -8.84
CA PRO A 35 13.71 -0.14 -9.36
C PRO A 35 13.65 -1.45 -10.16
N SER A 36 13.28 -1.35 -11.43
CA SER A 36 13.28 -2.42 -12.41
C SER A 36 14.71 -2.51 -12.91
N GLY A 37 15.54 -3.18 -12.11
CA GLY A 37 16.96 -3.34 -12.32
C GLY A 37 17.42 -4.70 -11.79
N THR A 38 18.72 -4.95 -11.87
CA THR A 38 19.34 -6.10 -11.22
C THR A 38 18.99 -6.12 -9.75
N LEU A 39 18.50 -7.25 -9.26
CA LEU A 39 18.27 -7.47 -7.84
C LEU A 39 19.54 -7.17 -7.04
N PRO A 40 19.41 -6.62 -5.83
CA PRO A 40 20.58 -6.24 -5.05
C PRO A 40 21.32 -7.49 -4.57
N ALA A 41 22.63 -7.35 -4.35
CA ALA A 41 23.53 -8.46 -4.07
C ALA A 41 23.18 -9.21 -2.77
N GLU A 42 22.38 -8.63 -1.87
CA GLU A 42 21.90 -9.33 -0.68
C GLU A 42 20.86 -10.41 -0.96
N VAL A 43 20.14 -10.38 -2.09
CA VAL A 43 19.05 -11.33 -2.36
C VAL A 43 19.55 -12.79 -2.32
N PRO A 44 20.60 -13.18 -3.07
CA PRO A 44 21.15 -14.54 -3.00
C PRO A 44 21.63 -14.94 -1.60
N VAL A 45 22.13 -13.97 -0.81
CA VAL A 45 22.58 -14.21 0.57
C VAL A 45 21.39 -14.52 1.47
N LEU A 46 20.29 -13.76 1.34
CA LEU A 46 19.06 -13.97 2.09
C LEU A 46 18.37 -15.28 1.70
N GLU A 47 18.32 -15.60 0.41
CA GLU A 47 17.81 -16.89 -0.08
C GLU A 47 18.61 -18.07 0.48
N THR A 48 19.94 -17.97 0.47
CA THR A 48 20.82 -19.01 1.04
C THR A 48 20.59 -19.16 2.54
N ARG A 49 20.42 -18.05 3.27
CA ARG A 49 20.12 -18.09 4.71
C ARG A 49 18.79 -18.78 4.97
N LEU A 50 17.75 -18.41 4.22
CA LEU A 50 16.43 -18.99 4.39
C LEU A 50 16.39 -20.48 3.99
N GLY A 51 17.12 -20.87 2.94
CA GLY A 51 17.28 -22.27 2.54
C GLY A 51 18.00 -23.13 3.58
N LYS A 52 18.93 -22.55 4.35
CA LYS A 52 19.59 -23.23 5.48
C LYS A 52 18.74 -23.24 6.74
N ASN A 53 17.94 -22.19 6.96
CA ASN A 53 17.09 -22.03 8.13
C ASN A 53 15.72 -21.43 7.75
N PRO A 54 14.70 -22.26 7.48
CA PRO A 54 13.34 -21.80 7.21
C PRO A 54 12.64 -21.10 8.39
N GLN A 55 13.27 -21.06 9.58
CA GLN A 55 12.82 -20.32 10.75
C GLN A 55 13.52 -18.96 10.92
N ASP A 56 14.37 -18.54 9.97
CA ASP A 56 15.01 -17.23 10.00
C ASP A 56 14.02 -16.12 9.57
N ALA A 57 13.21 -15.67 10.53
CA ALA A 57 12.19 -14.64 10.31
C ALA A 57 12.78 -13.33 9.76
N ALA A 58 13.97 -12.95 10.23
CA ALA A 58 14.64 -11.73 9.78
C ALA A 58 15.02 -11.84 8.30
N ALA A 59 15.61 -12.97 7.89
CA ALA A 59 15.94 -13.21 6.49
C ALA A 59 14.69 -13.24 5.60
N ALA A 60 13.61 -13.88 6.05
CA ALA A 60 12.35 -13.94 5.32
C ALA A 60 11.70 -12.56 5.12
N VAL A 61 11.65 -11.74 6.17
CA VAL A 61 11.09 -10.38 6.11
C VAL A 61 11.91 -9.51 5.17
N GLU A 62 13.24 -9.55 5.30
CA GLU A 62 14.12 -8.73 4.48
C GLU A 62 14.04 -9.15 3.01
N LEU A 63 14.08 -10.46 2.73
CA LEU A 63 13.95 -10.99 1.37
C LEU A 63 12.61 -10.59 0.74
N GLY A 64 11.50 -10.79 1.46
CA GLY A 64 10.17 -10.42 0.97
C GLY A 64 10.05 -8.92 0.67
N ARG A 65 10.58 -8.06 1.54
CA ARG A 65 10.60 -6.60 1.31
C ARG A 65 11.44 -6.23 0.11
N THR A 66 12.64 -6.77 0.00
CA THR A 66 13.57 -6.46 -1.10
C THR A 66 12.97 -6.90 -2.43
N LEU A 67 12.43 -8.12 -2.52
CA LEU A 67 11.80 -8.60 -3.75
C LEU A 67 10.59 -7.73 -4.14
N LEU A 68 9.73 -7.35 -3.19
CA LEU A 68 8.61 -6.44 -3.46
C LEU A 68 9.08 -5.05 -3.90
N ALA A 69 10.12 -4.50 -3.26
CA ALA A 69 10.68 -3.20 -3.61
C ALA A 69 11.26 -3.17 -5.02
N TYR A 70 11.71 -4.30 -5.57
CA TYR A 70 12.24 -4.42 -6.93
C TYR A 70 11.22 -4.99 -7.93
N GLY A 71 9.93 -4.98 -7.59
CA GLY A 71 8.87 -5.42 -8.50
C GLY A 71 8.91 -6.91 -8.83
N GLN A 72 9.38 -7.75 -7.91
CA GLN A 72 9.39 -9.21 -8.02
C GLN A 72 8.35 -9.87 -7.09
N PRO A 73 7.05 -9.56 -7.21
CA PRO A 73 6.04 -10.07 -6.29
C PRO A 73 5.85 -11.59 -6.39
N GLY A 74 6.09 -12.19 -7.56
CA GLY A 74 6.04 -13.64 -7.73
C GLY A 74 7.14 -14.36 -6.94
N GLN A 75 8.37 -13.85 -7.00
CA GLN A 75 9.48 -14.38 -6.20
C GLN A 75 9.25 -14.12 -4.71
N ALA A 76 8.74 -12.93 -4.34
CA ALA A 76 8.41 -12.62 -2.96
C ALA A 76 7.38 -13.60 -2.37
N ALA A 77 6.30 -13.86 -3.10
CA ALA A 77 5.27 -14.81 -2.69
C ALA A 77 5.87 -16.22 -2.56
N ALA A 78 6.62 -16.69 -3.55
CA ALA A 78 7.26 -18.00 -3.50
C ALA A 78 8.19 -18.14 -2.28
N SER A 79 9.10 -17.20 -2.06
CA SER A 79 10.05 -17.23 -0.95
C SER A 79 9.36 -17.19 0.43
N LEU A 80 8.27 -16.42 0.56
CA LEU A 80 7.47 -16.37 1.79
C LEU A 80 6.64 -17.64 2.02
N ASP A 81 6.40 -18.46 0.99
CA ASP A 81 5.71 -19.75 1.11
C ASP A 81 6.63 -20.85 1.65
N TRP A 82 7.95 -20.68 1.52
CA TRP A 82 8.97 -21.64 1.98
C TRP A 82 9.31 -21.54 3.46
N VAL A 83 8.89 -20.48 4.15
CA VAL A 83 9.15 -20.31 5.58
C VAL A 83 8.37 -21.34 6.40
N SER A 84 8.85 -21.62 7.62
CA SER A 84 8.18 -22.57 8.51
C SER A 84 6.72 -22.16 8.80
N PRO A 85 5.80 -23.12 9.05
CA PRO A 85 4.38 -22.82 9.29
C PRO A 85 4.13 -21.83 10.43
N ALA A 86 4.97 -21.85 11.48
CA ALA A 86 4.91 -20.89 12.57
C ALA A 86 5.10 -19.44 12.06
N LEU A 87 6.12 -19.22 11.22
CA LEU A 87 6.39 -17.91 10.64
C LEU A 87 5.35 -17.47 9.61
N GLN A 88 4.67 -18.40 8.93
CA GLN A 88 3.61 -18.05 7.98
C GLN A 88 2.43 -17.34 8.67
N THR A 89 2.23 -17.61 9.98
CA THR A 89 1.18 -16.97 10.78
C THR A 89 1.61 -15.66 11.43
N GLU A 90 2.90 -15.32 11.37
CA GLU A 90 3.41 -14.06 11.91
C GLU A 90 2.82 -12.87 11.13
N PRO A 91 2.17 -11.90 11.81
CA PRO A 91 1.46 -10.81 11.14
C PRO A 91 2.34 -10.03 10.15
N GLN A 92 3.63 -9.89 10.44
CA GLN A 92 4.56 -9.15 9.59
C GLN A 92 4.84 -9.86 8.27
N LEU A 93 5.15 -11.16 8.29
CA LEU A 93 5.36 -11.94 7.07
C LEU A 93 4.07 -12.09 6.28
N ALA A 94 2.96 -12.37 6.98
CA ALA A 94 1.66 -12.50 6.34
C ALA A 94 1.26 -11.20 5.63
N SER A 95 1.55 -10.02 6.20
CA SER A 95 1.32 -8.73 5.55
C SER A 95 2.12 -8.56 4.25
N LEU A 96 3.39 -8.99 4.24
CA LEU A 96 4.22 -8.97 3.01
C LEU A 96 3.65 -9.91 1.95
N ARG A 97 3.16 -11.09 2.36
CA ARG A 97 2.53 -12.04 1.44
C ARG A 97 1.22 -11.50 0.87
N VAL A 98 0.39 -10.82 1.65
CA VAL A 98 -0.80 -10.11 1.13
C VAL A 98 -0.37 -9.07 0.10
N GLN A 99 0.68 -8.30 0.36
CA GLN A 99 1.19 -7.30 -0.59
C GLN A 99 1.65 -7.96 -1.91
N ALA A 100 2.41 -9.05 -1.83
CA ALA A 100 2.85 -9.81 -3.00
C ALA A 100 1.66 -10.30 -3.84
N LEU A 101 0.68 -10.95 -3.20
CA LEU A 101 -0.54 -11.43 -3.86
C LEU A 101 -1.35 -10.29 -4.50
N THR A 102 -1.39 -9.13 -3.85
CA THR A 102 -2.09 -7.94 -4.38
C THR A 102 -1.40 -7.42 -5.66
N GLN A 103 -0.07 -7.40 -5.69
CA GLN A 103 0.69 -6.98 -6.88
C GLN A 103 0.58 -7.99 -8.03
N LEU A 104 0.37 -9.28 -7.72
CA LEU A 104 0.10 -10.33 -8.71
C LEU A 104 -1.35 -10.31 -9.25
N GLY A 105 -2.22 -9.45 -8.74
CA GLY A 105 -3.65 -9.46 -9.10
C GLY A 105 -4.46 -10.59 -8.46
N GLU A 106 -3.85 -11.36 -7.55
CA GLU A 106 -4.50 -12.48 -6.85
C GLU A 106 -5.35 -11.99 -5.66
N TYR A 107 -6.27 -11.06 -5.92
CA TYR A 107 -7.01 -10.33 -4.88
C TYR A 107 -7.87 -11.24 -3.99
N ASP A 108 -8.41 -12.33 -4.53
CA ASP A 108 -9.18 -13.31 -3.75
C ASP A 108 -8.31 -14.01 -2.70
N ARG A 109 -7.10 -14.42 -3.09
CA ARG A 109 -6.14 -15.05 -2.17
C ARG A 109 -5.62 -14.03 -1.15
N ALA A 110 -5.31 -12.82 -1.62
CA ALA A 110 -4.89 -11.72 -0.76
C ALA A 110 -5.95 -11.39 0.31
N LEU A 111 -7.23 -11.32 -0.08
CA LEU A 111 -8.33 -10.99 0.84
C LEU A 111 -8.53 -12.08 1.90
N ARG A 112 -8.50 -13.36 1.52
CA ARG A 112 -8.59 -14.47 2.50
C ARG A 112 -7.45 -14.43 3.49
N LEU A 113 -6.23 -14.23 3.02
CA LEU A 113 -5.05 -14.12 3.89
C LEU A 113 -5.15 -12.89 4.81
N GLN A 114 -5.55 -11.73 4.28
CA GLN A 114 -5.71 -10.51 5.07
C GLN A 114 -6.74 -10.67 6.20
N ARG A 115 -7.85 -11.36 5.93
CA ARG A 115 -8.85 -11.69 6.95
C ARG A 115 -8.31 -12.62 8.03
N SER A 116 -7.53 -13.61 7.63
CA SER A 116 -6.83 -14.49 8.59
C SER A 116 -5.88 -13.70 9.48
N VAL A 117 -5.10 -12.77 8.91
CA VAL A 117 -4.18 -11.92 9.67
C VAL A 117 -4.94 -11.05 10.67
N LEU A 118 -6.05 -10.43 10.25
CA LEU A 118 -6.87 -9.61 11.12
C LEU A 118 -7.48 -10.41 12.28
N ALA A 119 -7.93 -11.65 12.03
CA ALA A 119 -8.45 -12.54 13.06
C ALA A 119 -7.36 -12.97 14.07
N THR A 120 -6.15 -13.27 13.59
CA THR A 120 -5.01 -13.52 14.48
C THR A 120 -4.67 -12.27 15.29
N CYS A 121 -4.66 -11.09 14.65
CA CYS A 121 -4.34 -9.84 15.30
C CYS A 121 -5.34 -9.41 16.37
N SER A 122 -6.64 -9.66 16.17
CA SER A 122 -7.66 -9.39 17.19
C SER A 122 -7.49 -10.27 18.43
N ASN A 123 -7.00 -11.50 18.26
CA ASN A 123 -6.82 -12.45 19.34
C ASN A 123 -5.46 -12.28 20.06
N ALA A 124 -4.40 -11.98 19.31
CA ALA A 124 -3.03 -11.89 19.82
C ALA A 124 -2.63 -10.48 20.32
N GLY A 125 -3.48 -9.46 20.11
CA GLY A 125 -3.21 -8.11 20.57
C GLY A 125 -2.20 -7.34 19.72
N CYS A 126 -2.35 -7.37 18.38
CA CYS A 126 -1.52 -6.55 17.49
C CYS A 126 -1.60 -5.05 17.84
N ALA A 127 -0.54 -4.31 17.54
CA ALA A 127 -0.53 -2.86 17.66
C ALA A 127 -1.73 -2.23 16.90
N PRO A 128 -2.44 -1.23 17.47
CA PRO A 128 -3.64 -0.64 16.86
C PRO A 128 -3.40 -0.12 15.43
N THR A 129 -2.21 0.42 15.17
CA THR A 129 -1.82 0.93 13.86
C THR A 129 -1.71 -0.18 12.80
N VAL A 130 -1.22 -1.36 13.18
CA VAL A 130 -1.14 -2.54 12.30
C VAL A 130 -2.55 -3.05 11.99
N PHE A 131 -3.40 -3.14 13.00
CA PHE A 131 -4.79 -3.57 12.82
C PHE A 131 -5.58 -2.62 11.91
N ALA A 132 -5.48 -1.31 12.15
CA ALA A 132 -6.15 -0.29 11.34
C ALA A 132 -5.69 -0.33 9.87
N ARG A 133 -4.37 -0.49 9.63
CA ARG A 133 -3.81 -0.64 8.28
C ARG A 133 -4.35 -1.89 7.59
N GLY A 134 -4.40 -3.02 8.32
CA GLY A 134 -4.95 -4.27 7.79
C GLY A 134 -6.44 -4.15 7.41
N LYS A 135 -7.25 -3.44 8.20
CA LYS A 135 -8.66 -3.15 7.88
C LYS A 135 -8.80 -2.26 6.64
N ALA A 136 -7.96 -1.24 6.51
CA ALA A 136 -7.95 -0.41 5.31
C ALA A 136 -7.57 -1.23 4.06
N GLN A 137 -6.60 -2.12 4.18
CA GLN A 137 -6.18 -3.02 3.11
C GLN A 137 -7.27 -4.03 2.74
N GLU A 138 -7.97 -4.61 3.73
CA GLU A 138 -9.13 -5.48 3.50
C GLU A 138 -10.21 -4.76 2.67
N ARG A 139 -10.57 -3.53 3.05
CA ARG A 139 -11.57 -2.73 2.33
C ARG A 139 -11.16 -2.50 0.87
N LEU A 140 -9.89 -2.18 0.63
CA LEU A 140 -9.37 -2.02 -0.73
C LEU A 140 -9.50 -3.31 -1.55
N LEU A 141 -9.11 -4.45 -0.99
CA LEU A 141 -9.18 -5.75 -1.67
C LEU A 141 -10.64 -6.13 -2.02
N VAL A 142 -11.59 -5.85 -1.13
CA VAL A 142 -13.02 -6.05 -1.40
C VAL A 142 -13.48 -5.20 -2.59
N GLU A 143 -13.08 -3.92 -2.66
CA GLU A 143 -13.46 -3.08 -3.78
C GLU A 143 -12.78 -3.51 -5.08
N LEU A 144 -11.50 -3.91 -5.05
CA LEU A 144 -10.78 -4.40 -6.22
C LEU A 144 -11.47 -5.62 -6.86
N LEU A 145 -11.92 -6.56 -6.02
CA LEU A 145 -12.72 -7.69 -6.46
C LEU A 145 -14.08 -7.26 -7.01
N ARG A 146 -14.76 -6.33 -6.32
CA ARG A 146 -16.10 -5.85 -6.74
C ARG A 146 -16.07 -5.15 -8.10
N VAL A 147 -15.02 -4.38 -8.40
CA VAL A 147 -14.88 -3.72 -9.70
C VAL A 147 -14.27 -4.64 -10.77
N GLY A 148 -13.91 -5.87 -10.42
CA GLY A 148 -13.37 -6.87 -11.34
C GLY A 148 -12.01 -6.47 -11.92
N VAL A 149 -11.11 -5.91 -11.11
CA VAL A 149 -9.71 -5.73 -11.52
C VAL A 149 -9.05 -7.10 -11.54
N THR A 150 -8.43 -7.46 -12.65
CA THR A 150 -7.63 -8.68 -12.79
C THR A 150 -6.14 -8.37 -12.89
N ASP A 151 -5.81 -7.23 -13.50
CA ASP A 151 -4.44 -6.74 -13.64
C ASP A 151 -4.44 -5.23 -13.38
N PRO A 152 -3.72 -4.77 -12.34
CA PRO A 152 -3.71 -3.37 -11.95
C PRO A 152 -3.01 -2.46 -12.97
N ASP A 153 -2.06 -3.00 -13.74
CA ASP A 153 -1.24 -2.22 -14.68
C ASP A 153 -2.02 -1.92 -15.97
N THR A 154 -2.86 -2.87 -16.41
CA THR A 154 -3.73 -2.68 -17.58
C THR A 154 -5.05 -1.97 -17.24
N GLN A 155 -5.44 -1.90 -15.95
CA GLN A 155 -6.73 -1.33 -15.51
C GLN A 155 -6.59 -0.22 -14.46
N PRO A 156 -5.74 0.81 -14.66
CA PRO A 156 -5.45 1.82 -13.64
C PRO A 156 -6.68 2.64 -13.23
N ALA A 157 -7.60 2.91 -14.15
CA ALA A 157 -8.84 3.63 -13.86
C ALA A 157 -9.77 2.86 -12.90
N ARG A 158 -9.81 1.52 -13.01
CA ARG A 158 -10.61 0.67 -12.11
C ARG A 158 -9.97 0.56 -10.73
N VAL A 159 -8.65 0.47 -10.67
CA VAL A 159 -7.89 0.53 -9.41
C VAL A 159 -8.16 1.87 -8.70
N ALA A 160 -8.10 2.98 -9.41
CA ALA A 160 -8.42 4.31 -8.85
C ALA A 160 -9.86 4.38 -8.32
N LEU A 161 -10.83 3.83 -9.06
CA LEU A 161 -12.23 3.75 -8.61
C LEU A 161 -12.37 2.92 -7.34
N ALA A 162 -11.69 1.77 -7.25
CA ALA A 162 -11.69 0.92 -6.07
C ALA A 162 -11.14 1.65 -4.84
N GLN A 163 -10.01 2.35 -4.99
CA GLN A 163 -9.41 3.17 -3.92
C GLN A 163 -10.36 4.29 -3.45
N LEU A 164 -11.02 4.98 -4.37
CA LEU A 164 -12.00 6.02 -4.05
C LEU A 164 -13.24 5.49 -3.30
N ARG A 165 -13.66 4.26 -3.59
CA ARG A 165 -14.77 3.60 -2.87
C ARG A 165 -14.34 3.13 -1.49
N ALA A 166 -13.18 2.47 -1.39
CA ALA A 166 -12.68 1.93 -0.14
C ALA A 166 -12.43 3.01 0.93
N THR A 167 -11.95 4.19 0.50
CA THR A 167 -11.72 5.35 1.38
C THR A 167 -13.02 6.01 1.83
N ARG A 168 -14.05 6.03 0.97
CA ARG A 168 -15.38 6.55 1.33
C ARG A 168 -16.07 5.69 2.38
N THR A 169 -16.07 4.36 2.21
CA THR A 169 -16.70 3.44 3.15
C THR A 169 -16.09 3.56 4.55
N GLY A 170 -14.76 3.69 4.63
CA GLY A 170 -14.08 3.82 5.92
C GLY A 170 -14.45 5.03 6.76
N ARG A 171 -14.80 6.16 6.11
CA ARG A 171 -15.20 7.38 6.82
C ARG A 171 -16.59 7.27 7.45
N LEU A 172 -17.40 6.29 7.05
CA LEU A 172 -18.76 6.09 7.56
C LEU A 172 -18.84 5.09 8.73
N GLU A 173 -17.76 4.36 8.99
CA GLU A 173 -17.68 3.29 10.00
C GLU A 173 -16.92 3.73 11.28
N ASP A 174 -16.31 4.92 11.26
CA ASP A 174 -15.63 5.58 12.40
C ASP A 174 -16.55 6.60 13.08
#